data_AF-A0A1E7FX82-F1
#
_entry.id   AF-A0A1E7FX82-F1
#
_cell.length_a   1.000
_cell.length_b   1.000
_cell.length_c   1.000
_cell.angle_alpha   90.00
_cell.angle_beta   90.00
_cell.angle_gamma   90.00
#
_symmetry.space_group_name_H-M   'P 1'
#
loop_
_entity.id
_entity.type
_entity.pdbx_description
1 polymer ?
#
loop_
_entity_poly.entity_id
_entity_poly.type
_entity_poly.pdbx_seq_one_letter_code
_entity_poly.pdbx_strand_id
1 'polypeptide(L)'
;YKSRSDFESRSGSEEGPAEECISTITVTQKCYFRTENVIVVNFVNCDPSNGDWIGIYADGTSVEDANTASEWLSDDYIDWAFTCGEQDCNDSPSTYSFAFSTNGNSAYDFSSLRAYVISYTTDTRPPYEVIAKTEPFIPTQVCR
;
A
#
# COMPACT_ATOMS: atom_id res chain seq x y z
N TYR A 1 -53.32 -14.53 31.72
CA TYR A 1 -52.59 -15.61 31.03
C TYR A 1 -52.95 -15.55 29.55
N LYS A 2 -52.06 -14.97 28.71
CA LYS A 2 -51.33 -15.59 27.57
C LYS A 2 -52.27 -16.14 26.47
N SER A 3 -52.17 -15.81 25.18
CA SER A 3 -50.97 -15.54 24.36
C SER A 3 -51.24 -14.58 23.20
N ARG A 4 -50.19 -13.83 22.83
CA ARG A 4 -50.03 -13.05 21.60
C ARG A 4 -49.83 -14.00 20.41
N SER A 5 -50.43 -13.67 19.27
CA SER A 5 -50.14 -14.26 17.97
C SER A 5 -48.93 -13.56 17.35
N ASP A 6 -47.91 -14.35 17.02
CA ASP A 6 -46.66 -13.92 16.43
C ASP A 6 -46.87 -13.51 14.97
N PHE A 7 -46.49 -12.26 14.65
CA PHE A 7 -46.37 -11.76 13.29
C PHE A 7 -44.88 -11.82 12.94
N GLU A 8 -44.44 -12.96 12.40
CA GLU A 8 -43.10 -13.10 11.85
C GLU A 8 -42.98 -12.28 10.56
N SER A 9 -42.56 -11.02 10.68
CA SER A 9 -42.00 -10.28 9.55
C SER A 9 -40.54 -10.69 9.40
N ARG A 10 -40.33 -11.80 8.67
CA ARG A 10 -39.00 -12.23 8.25
C ARG A 10 -38.57 -11.32 7.09
N SER A 11 -38.00 -10.16 7.43
CA SER A 11 -37.27 -9.31 6.50
C SER A 11 -36.05 -10.07 6.03
N GLY A 12 -36.13 -10.72 4.87
CA GLY A 12 -34.96 -11.22 4.17
C GLY A 12 -34.14 -10.01 3.72
N SER A 13 -33.02 -9.77 4.40
CA SER A 13 -31.96 -8.93 3.87
C SER A 13 -31.36 -9.67 2.67
N GLU A 14 -31.58 -9.14 1.48
CA GLU A 14 -30.74 -9.46 0.31
C GLU A 14 -29.32 -8.95 0.63
N GLU A 15 -28.52 -9.80 1.27
CA GLU A 15 -27.07 -9.66 1.27
C GLU A 15 -26.60 -9.90 -0.17
N GLY A 16 -26.36 -8.80 -0.89
CA GLY A 16 -25.50 -8.82 -2.06
C GLY A 16 -24.14 -9.41 -1.69
N PRO A 17 -23.36 -9.94 -2.65
CA PRO A 17 -22.05 -10.49 -2.34
C PRO A 17 -21.24 -9.44 -1.57
N ALA A 18 -20.73 -9.82 -0.40
CA ALA A 18 -19.82 -8.98 0.35
C ALA A 18 -18.66 -8.60 -0.59
N GLU A 19 -18.46 -7.29 -0.80
CA GLU A 19 -17.35 -6.82 -1.64
C GLU A 19 -16.05 -7.33 -1.02
N GLU A 20 -15.33 -8.16 -1.78
CA GLU A 20 -14.02 -8.67 -1.38
C GLU A 20 -13.05 -7.49 -1.29
N CYS A 21 -12.34 -7.37 -0.17
CA CYS A 21 -11.34 -6.34 0.00
C CYS A 21 -10.12 -6.68 -0.86
N ILE A 22 -9.66 -5.72 -1.67
CA ILE A 22 -8.44 -5.84 -2.47
C ILE A 22 -7.44 -4.80 -1.98
N SER A 23 -6.27 -5.26 -1.52
CA SER A 23 -5.19 -4.37 -1.12
C SER A 23 -4.65 -3.63 -2.34
N THR A 24 -4.51 -2.31 -2.23
CA THR A 24 -4.06 -1.45 -3.33
C THR A 24 -3.18 -0.34 -2.82
N ILE A 25 -2.32 0.18 -3.68
CA ILE A 25 -1.61 1.43 -3.46
C ILE A 25 -1.60 2.21 -4.77
N THR A 26 -1.82 3.51 -4.68
CA THR A 26 -1.87 4.43 -5.81
C THR A 26 -1.04 5.66 -5.51
N VAL A 27 -0.48 6.25 -6.56
CA VAL A 27 0.09 7.59 -6.51
C VAL A 27 -0.90 8.59 -7.10
N THR A 28 -0.99 9.79 -6.54
CA THR A 28 -1.90 10.82 -7.05
C THR A 28 -1.49 11.33 -8.43
N GLN A 29 -0.19 11.25 -8.75
CA GLN A 29 0.36 11.65 -10.04
C GLN A 29 1.23 10.54 -10.62
N LYS A 30 1.19 10.37 -11.94
CA LYS A 30 2.06 9.44 -12.68
C LYS A 30 3.37 10.07 -13.12
N CYS A 31 3.42 11.40 -13.10
CA CYS A 31 4.58 12.20 -13.47
C CYS A 31 4.70 13.36 -12.49
N TYR A 32 5.90 13.58 -11.96
CA TYR A 32 6.18 14.66 -11.00
C TYR A 32 7.15 15.66 -11.61
N PHE A 33 6.83 16.95 -11.55
CA PHE A 33 7.79 17.99 -11.95
C PHE A 33 8.90 18.12 -10.92
N ARG A 34 10.11 18.54 -11.33
CA ARG A 34 11.23 18.74 -10.38
C ARG A 34 10.94 19.72 -9.25
N THR A 35 9.98 20.61 -9.45
CA THR A 35 9.53 21.60 -8.46
C THR A 35 8.42 21.04 -7.56
N GLU A 36 7.75 19.96 -7.96
CA GLU A 36 6.85 19.20 -7.10
C GLU A 36 7.70 18.35 -6.17
N ASN A 37 7.79 18.80 -4.93
CA ASN A 37 8.63 18.19 -3.93
C ASN A 37 7.93 17.06 -3.17
N VAL A 38 6.77 16.58 -3.62
CA VAL A 38 5.93 15.65 -2.85
C VAL A 38 5.31 14.58 -3.73
N ILE A 39 5.57 13.32 -3.38
CA ILE A 39 4.86 12.15 -3.89
C ILE A 39 3.78 11.79 -2.87
N VAL A 40 2.51 11.82 -3.28
CA VAL A 40 1.39 11.42 -2.41
C VAL A 40 0.93 10.04 -2.82
N VAL A 41 0.92 9.14 -1.85
CA VAL A 41 0.41 7.77 -1.97
C VAL A 41 -0.89 7.62 -1.19
N ASN A 42 -1.79 6.80 -1.71
CA ASN A 42 -2.99 6.36 -1.01
C ASN A 42 -3.04 4.85 -1.07
N PHE A 43 -3.30 4.19 0.06
CA PHE A 43 -3.39 2.74 0.11
C PHE A 43 -4.68 2.25 0.75
N VAL A 44 -5.02 1.01 0.39
CA VAL A 44 -5.94 0.12 1.08
C VAL A 44 -5.17 -1.15 1.42
N ASN A 45 -5.17 -1.55 2.69
CA ASN A 45 -4.62 -2.81 3.18
C ASN A 45 -5.74 -3.60 3.85
N CYS A 46 -6.04 -4.77 3.29
CA CYS A 46 -7.14 -5.62 3.74
C CYS A 46 -6.82 -6.45 4.97
N ASP A 47 -5.53 -6.67 5.24
CA ASP A 47 -5.05 -7.39 6.42
C ASP A 47 -3.92 -6.58 7.09
N PRO A 48 -4.23 -5.39 7.63
CA PRO A 48 -3.22 -4.50 8.17
C PRO A 48 -2.60 -5.08 9.43
N SER A 49 -1.27 -5.13 9.44
CA SER A 49 -0.47 -5.62 10.56
C SER A 49 0.42 -4.52 11.13
N ASN A 50 0.71 -4.64 12.43
CA ASN A 50 1.66 -3.74 13.08
C ASN A 50 3.04 -3.89 12.45
N GLY A 51 3.64 -2.76 12.09
CA GLY A 51 4.92 -2.72 11.39
C GLY A 51 4.83 -2.80 9.87
N ASP A 52 3.63 -2.90 9.29
CA ASP A 52 3.45 -2.69 7.86
C ASP A 52 3.90 -1.28 7.49
N TRP A 53 4.56 -1.16 6.36
CA TRP A 53 5.18 0.08 5.94
C TRP A 53 5.05 0.27 4.43
N ILE A 54 5.25 1.51 4.02
CA ILE A 54 5.23 1.96 2.65
C ILE A 54 6.66 2.26 2.25
N GLY A 55 7.10 1.73 1.12
CA GLY A 55 8.41 2.03 0.56
C GLY A 55 8.33 2.55 -0.87
N ILE A 56 9.20 3.49 -1.21
CA ILE A 56 9.48 3.93 -2.58
C ILE A 56 10.74 3.23 -3.05
N TYR A 57 10.65 2.55 -4.19
CA TYR A 57 11.77 1.81 -4.78
C TYR A 57 11.92 2.15 -6.26
N ALA A 58 13.11 1.88 -6.79
CA ALA A 58 13.30 1.83 -8.22
C ALA A 58 12.42 0.72 -8.83
N ASP A 59 11.93 0.96 -10.04
CA ASP A 59 11.18 -0.07 -10.77
C ASP A 59 12.08 -1.28 -11.08
N GLY A 60 11.54 -2.48 -10.90
CA GLY A 60 12.26 -3.74 -11.08
C GLY A 60 13.09 -4.21 -9.87
N THR A 61 12.97 -3.55 -8.71
CA THR A 61 13.65 -3.99 -7.48
C THR A 61 13.05 -5.26 -6.87
N SER A 62 11.74 -5.49 -6.99
CA SER A 62 11.11 -6.69 -6.39
C SER A 62 11.54 -7.98 -7.08
N VAL A 63 11.67 -9.04 -6.28
CA VAL A 63 12.00 -10.38 -6.75
C VAL A 63 10.79 -11.28 -6.54
N GLU A 64 10.33 -11.92 -7.62
CA GLU A 64 9.23 -12.90 -7.54
C GLU A 64 9.77 -14.24 -7.02
N ASP A 65 9.09 -14.82 -6.03
CA ASP A 65 9.29 -16.22 -5.66
C ASP A 65 8.51 -17.11 -6.64
N ALA A 66 9.26 -17.88 -7.43
CA ALA A 66 8.73 -18.77 -8.46
C ALA A 66 7.74 -19.83 -7.92
N ASN A 67 7.71 -20.10 -6.61
CA ASN A 67 6.87 -21.14 -6.02
C ASN A 67 5.59 -20.61 -5.37
N THR A 68 5.59 -19.35 -4.93
CA THR A 68 4.48 -18.76 -4.13
C THR A 68 3.76 -17.64 -4.86
N ALA A 69 4.29 -17.16 -6.00
CA ALA A 69 3.85 -15.94 -6.67
C ALA A 69 3.88 -14.67 -5.78
N SER A 70 4.50 -14.76 -4.61
CA SER A 70 4.79 -13.61 -3.75
C SER A 70 5.96 -12.82 -4.33
N GLU A 71 5.91 -11.50 -4.19
CA GLU A 71 7.04 -10.63 -4.49
C GLU A 71 7.72 -10.17 -3.20
N TRP A 72 9.03 -10.04 -3.27
CA TRP A 72 9.87 -9.76 -2.11
C TRP A 72 10.81 -8.58 -2.37
N LEU A 73 11.03 -7.76 -1.34
CA LEU A 73 11.89 -6.57 -1.37
C LEU A 73 12.96 -6.61 -0.27
N SER A 74 14.08 -5.94 -0.52
CA SER A 74 15.19 -5.79 0.42
C SER A 74 15.23 -4.37 1.03
N ASP A 75 16.25 -4.10 1.86
CA ASP A 75 16.53 -2.79 2.47
C ASP A 75 17.13 -1.75 1.48
N ASP A 76 16.71 -1.77 0.22
CA ASP A 76 17.18 -0.88 -0.85
C ASP A 76 16.14 0.16 -1.29
N TYR A 77 15.29 0.57 -0.33
CA TYR A 77 14.33 1.66 -0.53
C TYR A 77 15.02 3.01 -0.73
N ILE A 78 14.36 3.88 -1.48
CA ILE A 78 14.73 5.29 -1.65
C ILE A 78 14.22 6.10 -0.45
N ASP A 79 12.99 5.83 -0.03
CA ASP A 79 12.31 6.48 1.08
C ASP A 79 11.19 5.57 1.61
N TRP A 80 10.78 5.79 2.86
CA TRP A 80 9.85 4.90 3.52
C TRP A 80 9.12 5.54 4.70
N ALA A 81 7.99 4.95 5.07
CA ALA A 81 7.24 5.31 6.27
C ALA A 81 6.38 4.15 6.74
N PHE A 82 6.14 4.03 8.05
CA PHE A 82 5.12 3.09 8.53
C PHE A 82 3.73 3.48 8.01
N THR A 83 2.87 2.49 7.80
CA THR A 83 1.50 2.70 7.31
C THR A 83 0.65 3.58 8.23
N CYS A 84 0.97 3.60 9.52
CA CYS A 84 0.40 4.46 10.54
C CYS A 84 1.02 5.87 10.63
N GLY A 85 2.07 6.16 9.86
CA GLY A 85 2.73 7.46 9.78
C GLY A 85 3.82 7.76 10.82
N GLU A 86 3.93 7.00 11.92
CA GLU A 86 4.95 7.21 12.97
C GLU A 86 5.74 5.92 13.25
N GLN A 87 7.00 6.05 13.68
CA GLN A 87 7.86 4.90 13.98
C GLN A 87 7.39 4.07 15.20
N ASP A 88 6.77 4.72 16.18
CA ASP A 88 6.36 4.09 17.44
C ASP A 88 4.83 3.96 17.55
N CYS A 89 4.13 3.91 16.42
CA CYS A 89 2.69 3.67 16.42
C CYS A 89 2.39 2.20 16.78
N ASN A 90 1.23 1.97 17.40
CA ASN A 90 0.68 0.62 17.60
C ASN A 90 -0.61 0.41 16.80
N ASP A 91 -0.84 1.28 15.81
CA ASP A 91 -2.01 1.25 14.95
C ASP A 91 -1.67 0.57 13.63
N SER A 92 -2.65 -0.13 13.05
CA SER A 92 -2.54 -0.75 11.74
C SER A 92 -3.71 -0.27 10.88
N PRO A 93 -3.66 0.97 10.33
CA PRO A 93 -4.77 1.50 9.56
C PRO A 93 -4.93 0.71 8.26
N SER A 94 -6.18 0.34 7.94
CA SER A 94 -6.51 -0.29 6.66
C SER A 94 -6.47 0.69 5.49
N THR A 95 -6.55 2.00 5.73
CA THR A 95 -6.45 3.03 4.69
C THR A 95 -5.76 4.27 5.21
N TYR A 96 -4.83 4.83 4.45
CA TYR A 96 -4.21 6.11 4.78
C TYR A 96 -3.62 6.81 3.54
N SER A 97 -3.36 8.10 3.68
CA SER A 97 -2.65 8.90 2.69
C SER A 97 -1.32 9.36 3.27
N PHE A 98 -0.23 9.13 2.55
CA PHE A 98 1.11 9.52 2.99
C PHE A 98 1.80 10.39 1.94
N ALA A 99 2.63 11.33 2.39
CA ALA A 99 3.34 12.27 1.55
C ALA A 99 4.85 12.12 1.74
N PHE A 100 5.55 11.71 0.68
CA PHE A 100 7.00 11.61 0.63
C PHE A 100 7.60 12.89 0.07
N SER A 101 8.44 13.56 0.85
CA SER A 101 9.08 14.79 0.41
C SER A 101 10.34 14.48 -0.38
N THR A 102 10.34 14.73 -1.68
CA THR A 102 11.51 14.46 -2.54
C THR A 102 12.63 15.47 -2.29
N ASN A 103 12.32 16.73 -1.96
CA ASN A 103 13.29 17.79 -1.61
C ASN A 103 14.48 17.95 -2.59
N GLY A 104 14.31 17.60 -3.86
CA GLY A 104 15.40 17.58 -4.84
C GLY A 104 16.46 16.50 -4.59
N ASN A 105 16.13 15.47 -3.81
CA ASN A 105 17.00 14.30 -3.57
C ASN A 105 17.18 13.52 -4.88
N SER A 106 18.44 13.38 -5.32
CA SER A 106 18.80 12.67 -6.54
C SER A 106 18.55 11.16 -6.47
N ALA A 107 18.28 10.60 -5.27
CA ALA A 107 17.80 9.22 -5.15
C ALA A 107 16.43 9.02 -5.80
N TYR A 108 15.70 10.10 -6.11
CA TYR A 108 14.49 10.03 -6.93
C TYR A 108 14.76 10.21 -8.42
N ASP A 109 16.00 10.42 -8.89
CA ASP A 109 16.32 10.67 -10.31
C ASP A 109 16.31 9.38 -11.18
N PHE A 110 15.58 8.34 -10.78
CA PHE A 110 15.41 7.12 -11.57
C PHE A 110 14.46 7.32 -12.76
N SER A 111 14.64 6.52 -13.81
CA SER A 111 13.76 6.55 -14.98
C SER A 111 12.33 6.10 -14.68
N SER A 112 12.14 5.32 -13.61
CA SER A 112 10.86 4.73 -13.21
C SER A 112 10.93 4.31 -11.73
N LEU A 113 9.88 4.61 -10.97
CA LEU A 113 9.72 4.27 -9.55
C LEU A 113 8.42 3.52 -9.31
N ARG A 114 8.34 2.83 -8.18
CA ARG A 114 7.11 2.22 -7.65
C ARG A 114 6.98 2.47 -6.15
N ALA A 115 5.74 2.57 -5.69
CA ALA A 115 5.42 2.57 -4.27
C ALA A 115 4.80 1.22 -3.90
N TYR A 116 5.12 0.74 -2.70
CA TYR A 116 4.70 -0.56 -2.21
C TYR A 116 4.09 -0.43 -0.82
N VAL A 117 3.08 -1.24 -0.53
CA VAL A 117 2.73 -1.61 0.85
C VAL A 117 3.38 -2.96 1.10
N ILE A 118 4.14 -3.05 2.18
CA ILE A 118 4.96 -4.23 2.50
C ILE A 118 4.85 -4.62 3.96
N SER A 119 4.96 -5.92 4.22
CA SER A 119 5.00 -6.48 5.56
C SER A 119 6.37 -7.06 5.87
N TYR A 120 6.79 -7.00 7.14
CA TYR A 120 8.05 -7.57 7.60
C TYR A 120 7.88 -9.02 8.05
N THR A 121 8.78 -9.89 7.61
CA THR A 121 8.89 -11.27 8.09
C THR A 121 10.32 -11.61 8.47
N THR A 122 10.47 -12.43 9.51
CA THR A 122 11.76 -12.92 10.00
C THR A 122 12.26 -14.15 9.25
N ASP A 123 11.39 -14.79 8.46
CA ASP A 123 11.59 -16.17 8.02
C ASP A 123 12.16 -16.28 6.60
N THR A 124 12.23 -15.16 5.87
CA THR A 124 12.66 -15.12 4.47
C THR A 124 13.73 -14.06 4.21
N ARG A 125 14.48 -14.26 3.12
CA ARG A 125 15.32 -13.23 2.50
C ARG A 125 14.98 -13.20 1.01
N PRO A 126 14.49 -12.08 0.46
CA PRO A 126 14.34 -10.76 1.11
C PRO A 126 13.31 -10.73 2.24
N PRO A 127 13.44 -9.83 3.25
CA PRO A 127 12.63 -9.86 4.47
C PRO A 127 11.24 -9.19 4.33
N TYR A 128 10.96 -8.56 3.19
CA TYR A 128 9.73 -7.78 3.01
C TYR A 128 8.82 -8.41 1.95
N GLU A 129 7.65 -8.86 2.37
CA GLU A 129 6.62 -9.35 1.45
C GLU A 129 5.83 -8.19 0.88
N VAL A 130 5.59 -8.19 -0.43
CA VAL A 130 4.76 -7.19 -1.10
C VAL A 130 3.29 -7.51 -0.92
N ILE A 131 2.56 -6.61 -0.26
CA ILE A 131 1.09 -6.67 -0.13
C ILE A 131 0.43 -6.04 -1.37
N ALA A 132 0.92 -4.87 -1.80
CA ALA A 132 0.42 -4.15 -2.96
C ALA A 132 1.52 -3.28 -3.56
N LYS A 133 1.43 -2.99 -4.87
CA LYS A 133 2.33 -2.06 -5.56
C LYS A 133 1.61 -1.19 -6.58
N THR A 134 2.15 0.00 -6.83
CA THR A 134 1.64 0.89 -7.89
C THR A 134 2.07 0.39 -9.26
N GLU A 135 1.38 0.85 -10.31
CA GLU A 135 2.01 0.97 -11.63
C GLU A 135 3.28 1.85 -11.55
N PRO A 136 4.26 1.69 -12.46
CA PRO A 136 5.43 2.55 -12.46
C PRO A 136 5.06 4.02 -12.70
N PHE A 137 5.77 4.92 -12.02
CA PHE A 137 5.63 6.35 -12.20
C PHE A 137 6.99 7.03 -12.39
N ILE A 138 6.98 8.18 -13.06
CA ILE A 138 8.20 8.88 -13.46
C ILE A 138 8.36 10.13 -12.59
N PRO A 139 9.41 10.23 -11.78
CA PRO A 139 9.70 11.42 -10.97
C PRO A 139 10.39 12.56 -11.76
N THR A 140 10.62 12.40 -13.06
CA THR A 140 11.52 13.25 -13.86
C THR A 140 10.85 14.36 -14.69
N GLN A 141 11.68 15.35 -15.04
CA GLN A 141 11.43 16.70 -15.57
C GLN A 141 10.55 16.88 -16.83
N VAL A 142 10.03 15.84 -17.47
CA VAL A 142 9.26 16.01 -18.72
C VAL A 142 8.04 15.09 -18.73
N CYS A 143 6.93 15.59 -18.18
CA CYS A 143 5.62 15.04 -18.46
C CYS A 143 5.28 15.39 -19.92
N ARG A 144 5.16 14.39 -20.80
CA ARG A 144 4.69 14.57 -22.18
C ARG A 144 3.24 14.17 -22.32
#